data_AF-A0A3N2N6D3-F1
#
_entry.id   AF-A0A3N2N6D3-F1
#
_cell.length_a   1.000
_cell.length_b   1.000
_cell.length_c   1.000
_cell.angle_alpha   90.00
_cell.angle_beta   90.00
_cell.angle_gamma   90.00
#
_symmetry.space_group_name_H-M   'P 1'
#
loop_
_entity.id
_entity.type
_entity.pdbx_description
1 polymer ?
#
loop_
_entity_poly.entity_id
_entity_poly.type
_entity_poly.pdbx_seq_one_letter_code
_entity_poly.pdbx_strand_id
1 'polypeptide(L)'
;MIRPMGQFKVEQRTKDAYFNATSLLRQWNEITGSKKELKDYLSNKATKELIATIIERENLNRDNSPYLSNRGKNGGSWMHPVLFMDYAMWLNASFKYDVIKFVYDQMIAYRNEAGDSYKELASAVGKLVGKDFMRVAMSKVARGINYCVFGNHETLIRNQYGDEKKMRELFSFQRKVADLINEGFLKSFDGTMEYLKMMFERMHTPKILLAK
;
A
#
# COMPACT_ATOMS: atom_id res chain seq x y z
N MET A 1 0.33 -11.02 15.23
CA MET A 1 0.89 -9.65 15.34
C MET A 1 -0.20 -8.70 15.84
N ILE A 2 0.15 -7.66 16.60
CA ILE A 2 -0.80 -6.62 17.03
C ILE A 2 -0.59 -5.40 16.13
N ARG A 3 -1.69 -4.85 15.62
CA ARG A 3 -1.74 -3.64 14.78
C ARG A 3 -2.46 -2.54 15.56
N PRO A 4 -1.86 -1.35 15.74
CA PRO A 4 -2.59 -0.20 16.27
C PRO A 4 -3.57 0.33 15.22
N MET A 5 -4.82 0.58 15.60
CA MET A 5 -5.83 1.26 14.79
C MET A 5 -6.50 2.33 15.63
N GLY A 6 -6.00 3.57 15.52
CA GLY A 6 -6.36 4.64 16.46
C GLY A 6 -5.97 4.25 17.89
N GLN A 7 -6.93 4.33 18.81
CA GLN A 7 -6.77 3.91 20.22
C GLN A 7 -6.93 2.40 20.45
N PHE A 8 -7.29 1.63 19.41
CA PHE A 8 -7.55 0.20 19.51
C PHE A 8 -6.31 -0.63 19.17
N LYS A 9 -6.13 -1.74 19.90
CA LYS A 9 -5.11 -2.76 19.63
C LYS A 9 -5.77 -3.95 18.93
N VAL A 10 -5.51 -4.11 17.65
CA VAL A 10 -6.14 -5.16 16.85
C VAL A 10 -5.17 -6.32 16.65
N GLU A 11 -5.58 -7.53 17.03
CA GLU A 11 -4.80 -8.74 16.77
C GLU A 11 -5.03 -9.26 15.35
N GLN A 12 -3.94 -9.55 14.65
CA GLN A 12 -3.92 -10.13 13.32
C GLN A 12 -3.11 -11.42 13.31
N ARG A 13 -3.66 -12.50 12.77
CA ARG A 13 -2.95 -13.76 12.53
C ARG A 13 -1.95 -13.57 11.39
N THR A 14 -0.73 -14.05 11.59
CA THR A 14 0.33 -13.97 10.57
C THR A 14 0.14 -15.00 9.45
N LYS A 15 -0.53 -16.12 9.74
CA LYS A 15 -0.68 -17.24 8.80
C LYS A 15 -1.67 -16.96 7.66
N ASP A 16 -2.73 -16.21 7.94
CA ASP A 16 -3.87 -16.01 7.04
C ASP A 16 -4.40 -14.58 7.05
N ALA A 17 -3.72 -13.66 7.75
CA ALA A 17 -4.07 -12.26 7.88
C ALA A 17 -5.42 -11.96 8.57
N TYR A 18 -6.10 -12.95 9.15
CA TYR A 18 -7.39 -12.75 9.83
C TYR A 18 -7.24 -11.88 11.07
N PHE A 19 -8.26 -11.07 11.35
CA PHE A 19 -8.29 -10.16 12.49
C PHE A 19 -9.25 -10.64 13.57
N ASN A 20 -8.89 -10.41 14.84
CA ASN A 20 -9.71 -10.79 15.99
C ASN A 20 -10.83 -9.77 16.23
N ALA A 21 -12.04 -10.10 15.81
CA ALA A 21 -13.22 -9.25 15.93
C ALA A 21 -13.72 -9.14 17.38
N THR A 22 -13.62 -10.22 18.16
CA THR A 22 -14.04 -10.25 19.57
C THR A 22 -13.20 -9.29 20.41
N SER A 23 -11.89 -9.31 20.23
CA SER A 23 -10.97 -8.42 20.97
C SER A 23 -11.23 -6.94 20.65
N LEU A 24 -11.51 -6.61 19.38
CA LEU A 24 -11.88 -5.25 18.99
C LEU A 24 -13.25 -4.84 19.57
N LEU A 25 -14.26 -5.71 19.51
CA LEU A 25 -15.60 -5.41 20.05
C LEU A 25 -15.56 -5.09 21.54
N ARG A 26 -14.77 -5.86 22.29
CA ARG A 26 -14.61 -5.68 23.73
C ARG A 26 -14.01 -4.31 24.03
N GLN A 27 -12.89 -3.97 23.40
CA GLN A 27 -12.26 -2.65 23.56
C GLN A 27 -13.23 -1.51 23.18
N TRP A 28 -14.00 -1.70 22.10
CA TRP A 28 -15.00 -0.73 21.67
C TRP A 28 -16.08 -0.48 22.75
N ASN A 29 -16.67 -1.56 23.27
CA ASN A 29 -17.69 -1.50 24.31
C ASN A 29 -17.15 -0.92 25.62
N GLU A 30 -15.92 -1.26 26.00
CA GLU A 30 -15.24 -0.71 27.19
C GLU A 30 -15.04 0.81 27.10
N ILE A 31 -14.56 1.30 25.95
CA ILE A 31 -14.25 2.73 25.78
C ILE A 31 -15.52 3.58 25.62
N THR A 32 -16.52 3.07 24.90
CA THR A 32 -17.72 3.86 24.56
C THR A 32 -18.91 3.62 25.47
N GLY A 33 -18.84 2.61 26.36
CA GLY A 33 -19.97 2.16 27.16
C GLY A 33 -21.06 1.48 26.35
N SER A 34 -20.83 1.16 25.07
CA SER A 34 -21.81 0.45 24.25
C SER A 34 -21.95 -1.01 24.63
N LYS A 35 -23.06 -1.63 24.23
CA LYS A 35 -23.33 -3.07 24.43
C LYS A 35 -23.54 -3.78 23.10
N LYS A 36 -22.77 -3.40 22.08
CA LYS A 36 -22.85 -4.02 20.75
C LYS A 36 -22.43 -5.47 20.85
N GLU A 37 -23.14 -6.35 20.17
CA GLU A 37 -22.80 -7.76 20.08
C GLU A 37 -22.45 -8.14 18.64
N LEU A 38 -21.57 -9.13 18.49
CA LEU A 38 -21.15 -9.58 17.17
C LEU A 38 -22.33 -10.16 16.36
N LYS A 39 -23.32 -10.74 17.06
CA LYS A 39 -24.54 -11.26 16.44
C LYS A 39 -25.31 -10.16 15.71
N ASP A 40 -25.29 -8.94 16.22
CA ASP A 40 -26.04 -7.82 15.64
C ASP A 40 -25.47 -7.51 14.25
N TYR A 41 -24.14 -7.43 14.16
CA TYR A 41 -23.44 -7.27 12.90
C TYR A 41 -23.71 -8.43 11.92
N LEU A 42 -23.51 -9.68 12.37
CA LEU A 42 -23.67 -10.87 11.52
C LEU A 42 -25.13 -11.12 11.08
N SER A 43 -26.11 -10.58 11.80
CA SER A 43 -27.53 -10.71 11.48
C SER A 43 -27.96 -9.84 10.29
N ASN A 44 -27.22 -8.77 10.00
CA ASN A 44 -27.53 -7.83 8.93
C ASN A 44 -27.55 -8.50 7.56
N LYS A 45 -28.56 -8.16 6.76
CA LYS A 45 -28.70 -8.66 5.37
C LYS A 45 -27.46 -8.33 4.53
N ALA A 46 -27.01 -7.08 4.57
CA ALA A 46 -25.83 -6.62 3.84
C ALA A 46 -24.55 -7.38 4.25
N THR A 47 -24.38 -7.69 5.54
CA THR A 47 -23.23 -8.46 6.02
C THR A 47 -23.27 -9.90 5.50
N LYS A 48 -24.45 -10.53 5.45
CA LYS A 48 -24.61 -11.87 4.87
C LYS A 48 -24.29 -11.89 3.37
N GLU A 49 -24.75 -10.88 2.63
CA GLU A 49 -24.45 -10.70 1.21
C GLU A 49 -22.94 -10.49 0.98
N LEU A 50 -22.29 -9.70 1.83
CA LEU A 50 -20.84 -9.50 1.78
C LEU A 50 -20.09 -10.81 2.06
N ILE A 51 -20.49 -11.59 3.07
CA ILE A 51 -19.87 -12.90 3.36
C ILE A 51 -19.97 -13.82 2.14
N ALA A 52 -21.14 -13.93 1.52
CA ALA A 52 -21.34 -14.74 0.32
C ALA A 52 -20.44 -14.25 -0.84
N THR A 53 -20.36 -12.94 -1.03
CA THR A 53 -19.51 -12.31 -2.06
C THR A 53 -18.02 -12.60 -1.83
N ILE A 54 -17.56 -12.55 -0.58
CA ILE A 54 -16.16 -12.87 -0.25
C ILE A 54 -15.88 -14.35 -0.53
N ILE A 55 -16.80 -15.26 -0.16
CA ILE A 55 -16.65 -16.70 -0.46
C ILE A 55 -16.48 -16.92 -1.96
N GLU A 56 -17.34 -16.31 -2.78
CA GLU A 56 -17.30 -16.45 -4.24
C GLU A 56 -16.03 -15.85 -4.84
N ARG A 57 -15.69 -14.60 -4.51
CA ARG A 57 -14.59 -13.86 -5.15
C ARG A 57 -13.20 -14.29 -4.71
N GLU A 58 -13.05 -14.66 -3.44
CA GLU A 58 -11.80 -15.17 -2.88
C GLU A 58 -11.67 -16.69 -3.05
N ASN A 59 -12.65 -17.32 -3.72
CA ASN A 59 -12.72 -18.76 -3.97
C ASN A 59 -12.44 -19.59 -2.69
N LEU A 60 -13.17 -19.26 -1.62
CA LEU A 60 -13.00 -19.90 -0.32
C LEU A 60 -13.79 -21.21 -0.27
N ASN A 61 -13.07 -22.31 0.00
CA ASN A 61 -13.61 -23.66 0.03
C ASN A 61 -14.09 -24.02 1.46
N ARG A 62 -14.72 -25.19 1.63
CA ARG A 62 -15.33 -25.66 2.90
C ARG A 62 -14.48 -25.46 4.18
N ASP A 63 -13.16 -25.47 4.08
CA ASP A 63 -12.25 -25.31 5.23
C ASP A 63 -11.86 -23.85 5.54
N ASN A 64 -12.14 -22.91 4.63
CA ASN A 64 -11.88 -21.48 4.80
C ASN A 64 -13.20 -20.71 4.73
N SER A 65 -13.53 -19.99 5.80
CA SER A 65 -14.71 -19.13 5.87
C SER A 65 -14.27 -17.71 6.18
N PRO A 66 -14.89 -16.67 5.57
CA PRO A 66 -14.64 -15.27 5.92
C PRO A 66 -14.80 -14.96 7.41
N TYR A 67 -15.54 -15.81 8.12
CA TYR A 67 -15.74 -15.76 9.55
C TYR A 67 -15.40 -17.12 10.19
N LEU A 68 -14.47 -17.12 11.14
CA LEU A 68 -14.08 -18.30 11.90
C LEU A 68 -14.37 -18.07 13.39
N SER A 69 -14.93 -19.07 14.06
CA SER A 69 -15.18 -19.00 15.50
C SER A 69 -14.46 -20.13 16.20
N ASN A 70 -13.42 -19.79 16.97
CA ASN A 70 -12.67 -20.77 17.77
C ASN A 70 -13.04 -20.67 19.23
N ARG A 71 -13.20 -21.81 19.91
CA ARG A 71 -13.37 -21.89 21.37
C ARG A 71 -12.03 -22.19 22.05
N GLY A 72 -11.86 -21.77 23.31
CA GLY A 72 -10.68 -22.09 24.13
C GLY A 72 -9.79 -20.89 24.50
N LYS A 73 -8.59 -21.15 25.01
CA LYS A 73 -7.67 -20.15 25.62
C LYS A 73 -7.18 -19.07 24.65
N ASN A 74 -7.12 -19.38 23.35
CA ASN A 74 -6.88 -18.44 22.24
C ASN A 74 -8.11 -18.34 21.33
N GLY A 75 -9.29 -18.59 21.90
CA GLY A 75 -10.58 -18.54 21.22
C GLY A 75 -10.99 -17.11 20.89
N GLY A 76 -11.89 -16.99 19.92
CA GLY A 76 -12.35 -15.71 19.41
C GLY A 76 -12.97 -15.86 18.04
N SER A 77 -13.69 -14.82 17.65
CA SER A 77 -14.21 -14.64 16.31
C SER A 77 -13.16 -13.95 15.45
N TRP A 78 -12.73 -14.63 14.40
CA TRP A 78 -11.73 -14.17 13.45
C TRP A 78 -12.39 -13.83 12.12
N MET A 79 -12.05 -12.69 11.54
CA MET A 79 -12.62 -12.23 10.28
C MET A 79 -11.55 -12.05 9.21
N HIS A 80 -11.91 -12.42 7.99
CA HIS A 80 -11.17 -12.08 6.77
C HIS A 80 -10.98 -10.56 6.70
N PRO A 81 -9.85 -10.04 6.19
CA PRO A 81 -9.56 -8.61 6.16
C PRO A 81 -10.70 -7.74 5.61
N VAL A 82 -11.33 -8.16 4.49
CA VAL A 82 -12.46 -7.43 3.89
C VAL A 82 -13.66 -7.37 4.83
N LEU A 83 -14.02 -8.51 5.43
CA LEU A 83 -15.14 -8.56 6.39
C LEU A 83 -14.83 -7.75 7.65
N PHE A 84 -13.58 -7.79 8.12
CA PHE A 84 -13.14 -7.05 9.28
C PHE A 84 -13.19 -5.52 9.07
N MET A 85 -12.87 -5.04 7.87
CA MET A 85 -13.00 -3.61 7.54
C MET A 85 -14.46 -3.16 7.60
N ASP A 86 -15.37 -3.90 6.96
CA ASP A 86 -16.81 -3.60 7.03
C ASP A 86 -17.35 -3.66 8.46
N TYR A 87 -16.92 -4.67 9.23
CA TYR A 87 -17.22 -4.79 10.65
C TYR A 87 -16.74 -3.57 11.46
N ALA A 88 -15.50 -3.11 11.23
CA ALA A 88 -14.97 -1.95 11.93
C ALA A 88 -15.71 -0.65 11.55
N MET A 89 -16.12 -0.52 10.29
CA MET A 89 -16.99 0.58 9.83
C MET A 89 -18.37 0.56 10.49
N TRP A 90 -18.90 -0.62 10.83
CA TRP A 90 -20.18 -0.77 11.54
C TRP A 90 -20.09 -0.39 13.02
N LEU A 91 -18.91 -0.53 13.65
CA LEU A 91 -18.72 -0.14 15.05
C LEU A 91 -18.86 1.37 15.25
N ASN A 92 -18.27 2.17 14.36
CA ASN A 92 -18.16 3.61 14.54
C ASN A 92 -18.20 4.42 13.23
N ALA A 93 -19.07 5.42 13.18
CA ALA A 93 -19.21 6.30 12.02
C ALA A 93 -17.98 7.17 11.74
N SER A 94 -17.25 7.62 12.76
CA SER A 94 -16.00 8.39 12.58
C SER A 94 -14.91 7.52 11.96
N PHE A 95 -14.72 6.30 12.47
CA PHE A 95 -13.77 5.34 11.92
C PHE A 95 -14.16 4.93 10.49
N LYS A 96 -15.47 4.78 10.23
CA LYS A 96 -15.98 4.58 8.87
C LYS A 96 -15.59 5.74 7.95
N TYR A 97 -15.75 6.98 8.39
CA TYR A 97 -15.32 8.16 7.64
C TYR A 97 -13.82 8.11 7.36
N ASP A 98 -12.99 7.84 8.37
CA ASP A 98 -11.53 7.82 8.21
C ASP A 98 -11.06 6.75 7.22
N VAL A 99 -11.65 5.55 7.27
CA VAL A 99 -11.32 4.47 6.32
C VAL A 99 -11.81 4.80 4.91
N ILE A 100 -13.05 5.31 4.76
CA ILE A 100 -13.58 5.70 3.44
C ILE A 100 -12.75 6.84 2.85
N LYS A 101 -12.41 7.85 3.67
CA LYS A 101 -11.57 8.98 3.26
C LYS A 101 -10.16 8.53 2.90
N PHE A 102 -9.56 7.62 3.68
CA PHE A 102 -8.27 7.01 3.33
C PHE A 102 -8.36 6.36 1.94
N VAL A 103 -9.33 5.48 1.70
CA VAL A 103 -9.48 4.82 0.39
C VAL A 103 -9.73 5.85 -0.73
N TYR A 104 -10.56 6.87 -0.48
CA TYR A 104 -10.84 7.95 -1.44
C TYR A 104 -9.58 8.77 -1.79
N ASP A 105 -8.87 9.24 -0.78
CA ASP A 105 -7.65 10.06 -0.92
C ASP A 105 -6.56 9.26 -1.63
N GLN A 106 -6.43 7.97 -1.30
CA GLN A 106 -5.49 7.06 -1.93
C GLN A 106 -5.88 6.81 -3.41
N MET A 107 -7.15 6.58 -3.73
CA MET A 107 -7.58 6.35 -5.11
C MET A 107 -7.41 7.56 -6.04
N ILE A 108 -7.54 8.80 -5.52
CA ILE A 108 -7.39 10.03 -6.31
C ILE A 108 -5.92 10.48 -6.38
N ALA A 109 -5.20 10.46 -5.26
CA ALA A 109 -3.77 10.80 -5.23
C ALA A 109 -2.95 9.81 -6.09
N TYR A 110 -3.19 8.50 -5.98
CA TYR A 110 -2.42 7.51 -6.74
C TYR A 110 -2.67 7.53 -8.25
N ARG A 111 -3.86 7.92 -8.70
CA ARG A 111 -4.19 7.94 -10.13
C ARG A 111 -3.62 9.17 -10.83
N ASN A 112 -3.58 10.31 -10.15
CA ASN A 112 -3.10 11.55 -10.73
C ASN A 112 -1.58 11.68 -10.56
N GLU A 113 -1.03 11.42 -9.37
CA GLU A 113 0.38 11.73 -9.06
C GLU A 113 1.38 10.81 -9.77
N ALA A 114 1.13 9.50 -9.84
CA ALA A 114 2.04 8.55 -10.50
C ALA A 114 2.05 8.67 -12.03
N GLY A 115 0.92 9.11 -12.62
CA GLY A 115 0.82 9.38 -14.05
C GLY A 115 1.53 10.69 -14.41
N ASP A 116 1.36 11.72 -13.58
CA ASP A 116 1.88 13.05 -13.87
C ASP A 116 3.40 13.15 -13.63
N SER A 117 3.96 12.55 -12.57
CA SER A 117 5.42 12.54 -12.37
C SER A 117 6.17 11.82 -13.50
N TYR A 118 5.58 10.77 -14.06
CA TYR A 118 6.19 10.07 -15.19
C TYR A 118 6.14 10.90 -16.48
N LYS A 119 5.05 11.63 -16.72
CA LYS A 119 4.94 12.57 -17.85
C LYS A 119 5.92 13.73 -17.71
N GLU A 120 6.04 14.30 -16.51
CA GLU A 120 7.01 15.36 -16.20
C GLU A 120 8.44 14.88 -16.44
N LEU A 121 8.79 13.70 -15.94
CA LEU A 121 10.09 13.07 -16.18
C LEU A 121 10.32 12.81 -17.67
N ALA A 122 9.32 12.30 -18.40
CA ALA A 122 9.44 12.09 -19.84
C ALA A 122 9.64 13.41 -20.60
N SER A 123 8.94 14.48 -20.22
CA SER A 123 9.14 15.82 -20.78
C SER A 123 10.57 16.31 -20.53
N ALA A 124 11.07 16.16 -19.30
CA ALA A 124 12.43 16.56 -18.93
C ALA A 124 13.49 15.77 -19.71
N VAL A 125 13.39 14.43 -19.74
CA VAL A 125 14.31 13.57 -20.51
C VAL A 125 14.27 13.91 -22.01
N GLY A 126 13.09 14.24 -22.55
CA GLY A 126 12.94 14.67 -23.94
C GLY A 126 13.68 15.95 -24.29
N LYS A 127 14.04 16.80 -23.31
CA LYS A 127 14.90 17.97 -23.53
C LYS A 127 16.37 17.58 -23.71
N LEU A 128 16.77 16.39 -23.27
CA LEU A 128 18.15 15.90 -23.29
C LEU A 128 18.46 15.01 -24.51
N VAL A 129 17.44 14.46 -25.17
CA VAL A 129 17.62 13.43 -26.21
C VAL A 129 16.79 13.72 -27.45
N GLY A 130 17.26 13.23 -28.60
CA GLY A 130 16.48 13.24 -29.85
C GLY A 130 15.25 12.32 -29.79
N LYS A 131 14.23 12.63 -30.60
CA LYS A 131 12.95 11.89 -30.65
C LYS A 131 13.13 10.39 -30.88
N ASP A 132 14.05 10.00 -31.75
CA ASP A 132 14.30 8.59 -32.11
C ASP A 132 14.89 7.79 -30.94
N PHE A 133 15.67 8.44 -30.08
CA PHE A 133 16.27 7.82 -28.90
C PHE A 133 15.36 7.90 -27.66
N MET A 134 14.33 8.76 -27.67
CA MET A 134 13.49 9.02 -26.50
C MET A 134 12.88 7.75 -25.90
N ARG A 135 12.39 6.83 -26.74
CA ARG A 135 11.81 5.56 -26.27
C ARG A 135 12.83 4.72 -25.50
N VAL A 136 14.06 4.67 -25.98
CA VAL A 136 15.15 3.91 -25.36
C VAL A 136 15.64 4.61 -24.10
N ALA A 137 15.86 5.93 -24.17
CA ALA A 137 16.28 6.75 -23.05
C ALA A 137 15.31 6.66 -21.88
N MET A 138 14.01 6.84 -22.15
CA MET A 138 12.97 6.79 -21.13
C MET A 138 12.87 5.43 -20.46
N SER A 139 13.02 4.35 -21.25
CA SER A 139 13.09 2.98 -20.71
C SER A 139 14.28 2.80 -19.76
N LYS A 140 15.47 3.25 -20.16
CA LYS A 140 16.69 3.16 -19.33
C LYS A 140 16.58 3.99 -18.04
N VAL A 141 16.13 5.25 -18.14
CA VAL A 141 15.94 6.13 -16.98
C VAL A 141 14.90 5.55 -16.02
N ALA A 142 13.76 5.08 -16.53
CA ALA A 142 12.72 4.46 -15.70
C ALA A 142 13.22 3.21 -14.98
N ARG A 143 14.04 2.38 -15.64
CA ARG A 143 14.68 1.22 -15.02
C ARG A 143 15.68 1.62 -13.94
N GLY A 144 16.54 2.59 -14.20
CA GLY A 144 17.50 3.09 -13.21
C GLY A 144 16.82 3.64 -11.96
N ILE A 145 15.72 4.38 -12.12
CA ILE A 145 14.87 4.84 -11.01
C ILE A 145 14.25 3.66 -10.25
N ASN A 146 13.77 2.62 -10.96
CA ASN A 146 13.24 1.44 -10.29
C ASN A 146 14.32 0.75 -9.44
N TYR A 147 15.55 0.58 -9.96
CA TYR A 147 16.66 0.04 -9.15
C TYR A 147 16.96 0.89 -7.92
N CYS A 148 16.97 2.22 -8.08
CA CYS A 148 17.14 3.16 -6.97
C CYS A 148 16.12 2.92 -5.85
N VAL A 149 14.83 2.82 -6.20
CA VAL A 149 13.73 2.76 -5.23
C VAL A 149 13.49 1.35 -4.69
N PHE A 150 13.49 0.34 -5.56
CA PHE A 150 13.11 -1.04 -5.24
C PHE A 150 14.30 -1.97 -5.02
N GLY A 151 15.53 -1.56 -5.38
CA GLY A 151 16.71 -2.43 -5.36
C GLY A 151 16.78 -3.43 -6.51
N ASN A 152 15.72 -3.58 -7.30
CA ASN A 152 15.66 -4.43 -8.49
C ASN A 152 14.73 -3.82 -9.56
N HIS A 153 14.69 -4.42 -10.75
CA HIS A 153 13.71 -4.11 -11.79
C HIS A 153 13.06 -5.38 -12.34
N GLU A 154 11.73 -5.42 -12.34
CA GLU A 154 10.92 -6.42 -13.01
C GLU A 154 9.80 -5.77 -13.83
N THR A 155 9.29 -6.50 -14.82
CA THR A 155 8.10 -6.08 -15.57
C THR A 155 6.91 -6.05 -14.61
N LEU A 156 6.17 -4.95 -14.56
CA LEU A 156 5.08 -4.70 -13.59
C LEU A 156 5.52 -4.59 -12.12
N ILE A 157 6.79 -4.31 -11.83
CA ILE A 157 7.27 -4.11 -10.45
C ILE A 157 6.45 -3.08 -9.67
N ARG A 158 5.93 -2.04 -10.35
CA ARG A 158 5.07 -1.01 -9.75
C ARG A 158 3.68 -1.52 -9.34
N ASN A 159 3.23 -2.62 -9.93
CA ASN A 159 1.96 -3.28 -9.58
C ASN A 159 2.18 -4.39 -8.53
N GLN A 160 3.37 -5.02 -8.53
CA GLN A 160 3.73 -6.08 -7.58
C GLN A 160 4.09 -5.52 -6.19
N TYR A 161 4.72 -4.35 -6.14
CA TYR A 161 4.97 -3.62 -4.90
C TYR A 161 3.78 -2.68 -4.60
N GLY A 162 2.68 -3.24 -4.10
CA GLY A 162 1.53 -2.49 -3.56
C GLY A 162 1.81 -1.78 -2.23
N ASP A 163 3.08 -1.51 -1.90
CA ASP A 163 3.49 -0.80 -0.70
C ASP A 163 3.47 0.71 -0.97
N GLU A 164 2.50 1.41 -0.37
CA GLU A 164 2.32 2.86 -0.40
C GLU A 164 3.64 3.61 -0.23
N LYS A 165 4.49 3.16 0.71
CA LYS A 165 5.75 3.85 1.00
C LYS A 165 6.69 3.82 -0.20
N LYS A 166 6.84 2.66 -0.84
CA LYS A 166 7.72 2.49 -2.01
C LYS A 166 7.20 3.24 -3.24
N MET A 167 5.88 3.32 -3.39
CA MET A 167 5.27 4.10 -4.47
C MET A 167 5.46 5.61 -4.25
N ARG A 168 5.35 6.11 -3.02
CA ARG A 168 5.69 7.50 -2.66
C ARG A 168 7.18 7.80 -2.88
N GLU A 169 8.06 6.87 -2.54
CA GLU A 169 9.50 6.97 -2.82
C GLU A 169 9.74 7.06 -4.34
N LEU A 170 9.06 6.23 -5.14
CA LEU A 170 9.15 6.26 -6.60
C LEU A 170 8.71 7.61 -7.18
N PHE A 171 7.55 8.10 -6.78
CA PHE A 171 7.01 9.39 -7.21
C PHE A 171 7.99 10.53 -6.89
N SER A 172 8.41 10.62 -5.63
CA SER A 172 9.31 11.67 -5.17
C SER A 172 10.64 11.65 -5.92
N PHE A 173 11.15 10.45 -6.22
CA PHE A 173 12.40 10.28 -6.93
C PHE A 173 12.29 10.64 -8.42
N GLN A 174 11.18 10.28 -9.09
CA GLN A 174 10.91 10.69 -10.47
C GLN A 174 10.88 12.21 -10.60
N ARG A 175 10.16 12.89 -9.70
CA ARG A 175 10.07 14.36 -9.70
C ARG A 175 11.42 15.02 -9.45
N LYS A 176 12.18 14.51 -8.47
CA LYS A 176 13.55 14.98 -8.21
C LYS A 176 14.44 14.91 -9.45
N VAL A 177 14.41 13.79 -10.18
CA VAL A 177 15.21 13.65 -11.40
C VAL A 177 14.74 14.64 -12.47
N ALA A 178 13.43 14.80 -12.65
CA ALA A 178 12.87 15.77 -13.59
C ALA A 178 13.29 17.21 -13.26
N ASP A 179 13.20 17.61 -11.99
CA ASP A 179 13.59 18.94 -11.50
C ASP A 179 15.08 19.20 -11.76
N LEU A 180 15.96 18.24 -11.42
CA LEU A 180 17.40 18.36 -11.68
C LEU A 180 17.74 18.53 -13.17
N ILE A 181 16.98 17.91 -14.06
CA ILE A 181 17.13 18.10 -15.51
C ILE A 181 16.64 19.50 -15.91
N ASN A 182 15.44 19.87 -15.46
CA ASN A 182 14.81 21.15 -15.80
C ASN A 182 15.60 22.36 -15.30
N GLU A 183 16.21 22.25 -14.13
CA GLU A 183 17.06 23.28 -13.52
C GLU A 183 18.49 23.29 -14.10
N GLY A 184 18.82 22.36 -15.01
CA GLY A 184 20.09 22.33 -15.71
C GLY A 184 21.26 21.72 -14.91
N PHE A 185 20.99 21.04 -13.79
CA PHE A 185 21.99 20.25 -13.08
C PHE A 185 22.36 18.97 -13.84
N LEU A 186 21.37 18.32 -14.48
CA LEU A 186 21.56 17.15 -15.33
C LEU A 186 21.40 17.57 -16.81
N LYS A 187 22.54 17.72 -17.50
CA LYS A 187 22.60 18.33 -18.85
C LYS A 187 22.61 17.33 -20.01
N SER A 188 22.69 16.03 -19.72
CA SER A 188 22.74 15.00 -20.76
C SER A 188 22.12 13.69 -20.26
N PHE A 189 21.77 12.82 -21.21
CA PHE A 189 21.32 11.47 -20.90
C PHE A 189 22.35 10.69 -20.06
N ASP A 190 23.62 10.72 -20.46
CA ASP A 190 24.68 10.01 -19.74
C ASP A 190 24.90 10.57 -18.34
N GLY A 191 24.87 11.90 -18.17
CA GLY A 191 24.94 12.52 -16.85
C GLY A 191 23.76 12.14 -15.95
N THR A 192 22.57 11.99 -16.54
CA THR A 192 21.40 11.47 -15.82
C THR A 192 21.60 10.04 -15.37
N MET A 193 22.15 9.17 -16.23
CA MET A 193 22.43 7.77 -15.89
C MET A 193 23.52 7.66 -14.81
N GLU A 194 24.56 8.48 -14.87
CA GLU A 194 25.63 8.52 -13.85
C GLU A 194 25.10 8.98 -12.50
N TYR A 195 24.22 9.99 -12.48
CA TYR A 195 23.54 10.40 -11.26
C TYR A 195 22.70 9.26 -10.66
N LEU A 196 21.92 8.53 -11.48
CA LEU A 196 21.13 7.40 -11.00
C LEU A 196 22.01 6.29 -10.42
N LYS A 197 23.14 5.99 -11.06
CA LYS A 197 24.13 5.02 -10.57
C LYS A 197 24.69 5.44 -9.21
N MET A 198 25.16 6.68 -9.08
CA MET A 198 25.66 7.22 -7.81
C MET A 198 24.60 7.15 -6.71
N MET A 199 23.34 7.49 -7.04
CA MET A 199 22.24 7.43 -6.08
C MET A 199 21.95 5.99 -5.63
N PHE A 200 21.95 5.03 -6.55
CA PHE A 200 21.78 3.62 -6.23
C PHE A 200 22.88 3.15 -5.26
N GLU A 201 24.14 3.44 -5.56
CA GLU A 201 25.26 3.09 -4.67
C GLU A 201 25.07 3.70 -3.28
N ARG A 202 24.71 4.98 -3.18
CA ARG A 202 24.46 5.63 -1.88
C ARG A 202 23.33 5.01 -1.08
N MET A 203 22.26 4.58 -1.75
CA MET A 203 21.07 4.03 -1.09
C MET A 203 21.23 2.57 -0.67
N HIS A 204 22.00 1.80 -1.43
CA HIS A 204 22.12 0.34 -1.26
C HIS A 204 23.47 -0.10 -0.68
N THR A 205 24.46 0.81 -0.53
CA THR A 205 25.70 0.50 0.19
C THR A 205 25.43 0.39 1.69
N PRO A 206 25.68 -0.76 2.34
CA PRO A 206 25.53 -0.90 3.78
C PRO A 206 26.39 0.11 4.54
N LYS A 207 25.80 0.80 5.52
CA LYS A 207 26.50 1.84 6.32
C LYS A 207 27.80 1.36 6.97
N ILE A 208 27.88 0.07 7.30
CA ILE A 208 29.08 -0.54 7.88
C ILE A 208 30.29 -0.51 6.92
N LEU A 209 30.04 -0.46 5.61
CA LEU A 209 31.09 -0.38 4.59
C LEU A 209 31.50 1.08 4.26
N LEU A 210 30.81 2.07 4.83
CA LEU A 210 31.05 3.50 4.60
C LEU A 210 31.92 4.15 5.70
N ALA A 211 32.42 3.38 6.65
CA ALA A 211 33.30 3.88 7.70
C ALA A 211 34.69 4.22 7.16
N LYS A 212 35.16 5.44 7.43
CA LYS A 212 36.58 5.80 7.44
C LYS A 212 37.06 5.85 8.89
#